data_AF-A0A4U8SNX6-F1
#
_entry.id   AF-A0A4U8SNX6-F1
#
_cell.length_a   1.000
_cell.length_b   1.000
_cell.length_c   1.000
_cell.angle_alpha   90.00
_cell.angle_beta   90.00
_cell.angle_gamma   90.00
#
_symmetry.space_group_name_H-M   'P 1'
#
loop_
_entity.id
_entity.type
_entity.pdbx_description
1 polymer ?
#
loop_
_entity_poly.entity_id
_entity_poly.type
_entity_poly.pdbx_seq_one_letter_code
_entity_poly.pdbx_strand_id
1 'polypeptide(L)'
;MQNNYSALKELTKKLDEIKESWQIYTIFEQEKKNFNEEFDALKKDKESLMESFNEISAKNALLLAENKELEEKNKTLQNAISAKEQQLNSLNPQQDSAPNSKLNPKEIDFEALQTQCQSLKKILKSAEELLQNDSFVRPKALEKLEVSYQKHQRLLANPAKNYVLLESAEMLFDLLTQIHSKLKILDLESSKLESQIHNPQNNLTKPQKMLDEIQDLEFLKESQDLDSKESLQESLAENPKDSYAIPQSPNQAS
;
A
#
# COMPACT_ATOMS: atom_id res chain seq x y z
N MET A 1 -105.42 -39.63 30.15
CA MET A 1 -104.22 -40.44 29.85
C MET A 1 -103.53 -39.98 28.56
N GLN A 2 -104.25 -39.82 27.43
CA GLN A 2 -103.65 -39.50 26.13
C GLN A 2 -103.01 -38.10 26.02
N ASN A 3 -103.59 -37.07 26.65
CA ASN A 3 -103.01 -35.72 26.68
C ASN A 3 -101.66 -35.63 27.42
N ASN A 4 -101.51 -36.40 28.50
CA ASN A 4 -100.26 -36.41 29.29
C ASN A 4 -99.11 -37.07 28.52
N TYR A 5 -99.41 -38.09 27.71
CA TYR A 5 -98.43 -38.74 26.86
C TYR A 5 -97.95 -37.83 25.71
N SER A 6 -98.88 -37.07 25.09
CA SER A 6 -98.57 -36.07 24.07
C SER A 6 -97.65 -34.96 24.59
N ALA A 7 -97.99 -34.38 25.75
CA ALA A 7 -97.21 -33.33 26.38
C ALA A 7 -95.79 -33.80 26.76
N LEU A 8 -95.66 -35.03 27.26
CA LEU A 8 -94.35 -35.63 27.57
C LEU A 8 -93.48 -35.78 26.31
N LYS A 9 -94.08 -36.21 25.19
CA LYS A 9 -93.35 -36.37 23.91
C LYS A 9 -92.84 -35.02 23.37
N GLU A 10 -93.64 -33.97 23.44
CA GLU A 10 -93.20 -32.61 23.06
C GLU A 10 -92.07 -32.09 23.96
N LEU A 11 -92.17 -32.37 25.27
CA LEU A 11 -91.17 -31.93 26.24
C LEU A 11 -89.82 -32.65 26.02
N THR A 12 -89.85 -33.95 25.71
CA THR A 12 -88.65 -34.70 25.31
C THR A 12 -88.03 -34.13 24.03
N LYS A 13 -88.86 -33.78 23.02
CA LYS A 13 -88.37 -33.19 21.78
C LYS A 13 -87.67 -31.84 22.02
N LYS A 14 -88.29 -30.96 22.82
CA LYS A 14 -87.69 -29.66 23.20
C LYS A 14 -86.40 -29.85 24.00
N LEU A 15 -86.34 -30.86 24.86
CA LEU A 15 -85.13 -31.18 25.61
C LEU A 15 -83.99 -31.60 24.69
N ASP A 16 -84.28 -32.40 23.66
CA ASP A 16 -83.27 -32.82 22.69
C ASP A 16 -82.83 -31.64 21.79
N GLU A 17 -83.75 -30.77 21.36
CA GLU A 17 -83.42 -29.52 20.65
C GLU A 17 -82.51 -28.59 21.49
N ILE A 18 -82.75 -28.51 22.81
CA ILE A 18 -81.89 -27.74 23.73
C ILE A 18 -80.50 -28.37 23.85
N LYS A 19 -80.39 -29.71 23.93
CA LYS A 19 -79.09 -30.39 23.99
C LYS A 19 -78.26 -30.13 22.74
N GLU A 20 -78.88 -30.22 21.56
CA GLU A 20 -78.22 -29.92 20.29
C GLU A 20 -77.73 -28.47 20.25
N SER A 21 -78.59 -27.52 20.66
CA SER A 21 -78.23 -26.10 20.74
C SER A 21 -77.05 -25.85 21.69
N TRP A 22 -77.00 -26.56 22.82
CA TRP A 22 -75.92 -26.44 23.79
C TRP A 22 -74.59 -27.02 23.28
N GLN A 23 -74.63 -28.12 22.53
CA GLN A 23 -73.44 -28.67 21.86
C GLN A 23 -72.89 -27.69 20.81
N ILE A 24 -73.77 -27.08 20.00
CA ILE A 24 -73.39 -26.05 19.03
C ILE A 24 -72.76 -24.86 19.73
N TYR A 25 -73.34 -24.38 20.83
CA TYR A 25 -72.78 -23.28 21.60
C TYR A 25 -71.38 -23.60 22.15
N THR A 26 -71.18 -24.82 22.63
CA THR A 26 -69.88 -25.27 23.16
C THR A 26 -68.81 -25.29 22.07
N ILE A 27 -69.15 -25.79 20.88
CA ILE A 27 -68.26 -25.75 19.71
C ILE A 27 -67.95 -24.30 19.32
N PHE A 28 -68.96 -23.43 19.30
CA PHE A 28 -68.79 -22.03 18.93
C PHE A 28 -67.87 -21.27 19.89
N GLU A 29 -68.02 -21.46 21.21
CA GLU A 29 -67.12 -20.85 22.20
C GLU A 29 -65.68 -21.37 22.06
N GLN A 30 -65.50 -22.67 21.78
CA GLN A 30 -64.18 -23.22 21.54
C GLN A 30 -63.54 -22.64 20.28
N GLU A 31 -64.30 -22.52 19.18
CA GLU A 31 -63.81 -21.97 17.93
C GLU A 31 -63.49 -20.48 18.06
N LYS A 32 -64.33 -19.73 18.79
CA LYS A 32 -64.08 -18.33 19.11
C LYS A 32 -62.79 -18.15 19.92
N LYS A 33 -62.52 -19.06 20.86
CA LYS A 33 -61.26 -19.05 21.62
C LYS A 33 -60.06 -19.31 20.69
N ASN A 34 -60.13 -20.36 19.87
CA ASN A 34 -59.07 -20.69 18.91
C ASN A 34 -58.80 -19.52 17.95
N PHE A 35 -59.85 -18.92 17.40
CA PHE A 35 -59.76 -17.76 16.52
C PHE A 35 -59.06 -16.58 17.20
N ASN A 36 -59.40 -16.30 18.46
CA ASN A 36 -58.77 -15.18 19.18
C ASN A 36 -57.28 -15.45 19.47
N GLU A 37 -56.92 -16.69 19.79
CA GLU A 37 -55.52 -17.10 19.96
C GLU A 37 -54.73 -16.96 18.65
N GLU A 38 -55.28 -17.42 17.53
CA GLU A 38 -54.67 -17.25 16.20
C GLU A 38 -54.57 -15.78 15.79
N PHE A 39 -55.59 -14.97 16.09
CA PHE A 39 -55.58 -13.54 15.81
C PHE A 39 -54.50 -12.80 16.60
N ASP A 40 -54.35 -13.14 17.88
CA ASP A 40 -53.29 -12.57 18.73
C ASP A 40 -51.89 -13.00 18.26
N ALA A 41 -51.73 -14.26 17.83
CA ALA A 41 -50.49 -14.74 17.23
C ALA A 41 -50.17 -13.99 15.92
N LEU A 42 -51.15 -13.83 15.04
CA LEU A 42 -51.00 -13.11 13.78
C LEU A 42 -50.65 -11.62 14.00
N LYS A 43 -51.23 -11.00 15.04
CA LYS A 43 -50.90 -9.63 15.41
C LYS A 43 -49.44 -9.50 15.84
N LYS A 44 -48.94 -10.44 16.63
CA LYS A 44 -47.53 -10.50 17.05
C LYS A 44 -46.60 -10.71 15.86
N ASP A 45 -46.95 -11.61 14.94
CA ASP A 45 -46.17 -11.86 13.73
C ASP A 45 -46.11 -10.62 12.83
N LYS A 46 -47.22 -9.88 12.70
CA LYS A 46 -47.25 -8.61 11.98
C LYS A 46 -46.32 -7.57 12.61
N GLU A 47 -46.33 -7.45 13.94
CA GLU A 47 -45.44 -6.52 14.65
C GLU A 47 -43.96 -6.88 14.43
N SER A 48 -43.61 -8.17 14.55
CA SER A 48 -42.25 -8.67 14.28
C SER A 48 -41.82 -8.46 12.83
N LEU A 49 -42.73 -8.67 11.87
CA LEU A 49 -42.45 -8.41 10.46
C LEU A 49 -42.21 -6.93 10.19
N MET A 50 -42.97 -6.02 10.81
CA MET A 50 -42.71 -4.59 10.66
C MET A 50 -41.37 -4.18 11.27
N GLU A 51 -41.01 -4.74 12.43
CA GLU A 51 -39.74 -4.45 13.08
C GLU A 51 -38.55 -4.91 12.21
N SER A 52 -38.59 -6.15 11.71
CA SER A 52 -37.57 -6.67 10.79
C SER A 52 -37.51 -5.89 9.47
N PHE A 53 -38.65 -5.50 8.91
CA PHE A 53 -38.70 -4.65 7.72
C PHE A 53 -38.01 -3.30 7.96
N ASN A 54 -38.28 -2.65 9.10
CA ASN A 54 -37.68 -1.37 9.44
C ASN A 54 -36.15 -1.50 9.65
N GLU A 55 -35.71 -2.57 10.32
CA GLU A 55 -34.29 -2.85 10.52
C GLU A 55 -33.56 -3.07 9.19
N ILE A 56 -34.12 -3.90 8.31
CA ILE A 56 -33.56 -4.15 6.97
C ILE A 56 -33.55 -2.87 6.15
N SER A 57 -34.63 -2.09 6.19
CA SER A 57 -34.71 -0.81 5.48
C SER A 57 -33.64 0.17 5.95
N ALA A 58 -33.40 0.27 7.26
CA ALA A 58 -32.36 1.11 7.82
C ALA A 58 -30.95 0.64 7.41
N LYS A 59 -30.69 -0.67 7.47
CA LYS A 59 -29.43 -1.27 7.01
C LYS A 59 -29.19 -1.00 5.52
N ASN A 60 -30.22 -1.11 4.69
CA ASN A 60 -30.13 -0.84 3.25
C ASN A 60 -29.82 0.64 2.98
N ALA A 61 -30.50 1.56 3.68
CA ALA A 61 -30.20 2.99 3.57
C ALA A 61 -28.75 3.33 3.94
N LEU A 62 -28.20 2.68 4.98
CA LEU A 62 -26.81 2.83 5.38
C LEU A 62 -25.85 2.28 4.31
N LEU A 63 -26.11 1.09 3.78
CA LEU A 63 -25.31 0.50 2.70
C LEU A 63 -25.31 1.37 1.43
N LEU A 64 -26.45 1.97 1.09
CA LEU A 64 -26.53 2.90 -0.04
C LEU A 64 -25.70 4.16 0.19
N ALA A 65 -25.64 4.68 1.42
CA ALA A 65 -24.80 5.81 1.76
C ALA A 65 -23.31 5.45 1.68
N GLU A 66 -22.91 4.31 2.24
CA GLU A 66 -21.52 3.81 2.17
C GLU A 66 -21.10 3.54 0.72
N ASN A 67 -21.99 2.99 -0.11
CA ASN A 67 -21.69 2.73 -1.52
C ASN A 67 -21.47 4.02 -2.30
N LYS A 68 -22.29 5.07 -2.06
CA LYS A 68 -22.06 6.39 -2.66
C LYS A 68 -20.70 6.98 -2.27
N GLU A 69 -20.31 6.87 -1.00
CA GLU A 69 -19.00 7.34 -0.54
C GLU A 69 -17.86 6.57 -1.23
N LEU A 70 -18.01 5.26 -1.41
CA LEU A 70 -17.04 4.43 -2.12
C LEU A 70 -16.97 4.78 -3.62
N GLU A 71 -18.10 5.05 -4.28
CA GLU A 71 -18.14 5.52 -5.67
C GLU A 71 -17.40 6.86 -5.83
N GLU A 72 -17.60 7.80 -4.91
CA GLU A 72 -16.90 9.09 -4.92
C GLU A 72 -15.38 8.92 -4.71
N LYS A 73 -14.97 8.07 -3.76
CA LYS A 73 -13.56 7.73 -3.54
C LYS A 73 -12.94 7.07 -4.77
N ASN A 74 -13.66 6.14 -5.39
CA ASN A 74 -13.19 5.44 -6.58
C ASN A 74 -13.01 6.41 -7.77
N LYS A 75 -13.98 7.30 -7.99
CA LYS A 75 -13.86 8.37 -8.99
C LYS A 75 -12.66 9.28 -8.73
N THR A 76 -12.42 9.64 -7.47
CA THR A 76 -11.27 10.45 -7.06
C THR A 76 -9.95 9.74 -7.35
N LEU A 77 -9.85 8.46 -7.00
CA LEU A 77 -8.68 7.63 -7.27
C LEU A 77 -8.45 7.46 -8.78
N GLN A 78 -9.50 7.22 -9.55
CA GLN A 78 -9.42 7.09 -11.00
C GLN A 78 -8.90 8.37 -11.65
N ASN A 79 -9.39 9.54 -11.22
CA ASN A 79 -8.87 10.83 -11.68
C ASN A 79 -7.40 11.02 -11.29
N ALA A 80 -7.01 10.62 -10.07
CA ALA A 80 -5.62 10.69 -9.62
C ALA A 80 -4.69 9.78 -10.43
N ILE A 81 -5.14 8.57 -10.76
CA ILE A 81 -4.42 7.63 -11.63
C ILE A 81 -4.26 8.24 -13.02
N SER A 82 -5.32 8.73 -13.65
CA SER A 82 -5.24 9.37 -14.97
C SER A 82 -4.33 10.60 -14.98
N ALA A 83 -4.34 11.42 -13.92
CA ALA A 83 -3.42 12.54 -13.79
C ALA A 83 -1.96 12.07 -13.65
N LYS A 84 -1.72 10.97 -12.92
CA LYS A 84 -0.38 10.36 -12.78
C LYS A 84 0.11 9.72 -14.08
N GLU A 85 -0.77 9.08 -14.83
CA GLU A 85 -0.47 8.56 -16.17
C GLU A 85 -0.12 9.68 -17.15
N GLN A 86 -0.87 10.79 -17.12
CA GLN A 86 -0.53 11.98 -17.91
C GLN A 86 0.83 12.58 -17.51
N GLN A 87 1.12 12.66 -16.20
CA GLN A 87 2.44 13.08 -15.72
C GLN A 87 3.55 12.13 -16.22
N LEU A 88 3.33 10.82 -16.14
CA LEU A 88 4.27 9.81 -16.63
C LEU A 88 4.51 9.95 -18.15
N ASN A 89 3.45 10.11 -18.93
CA ASN A 89 3.54 10.31 -20.38
C ASN A 89 4.26 11.62 -20.74
N SER A 90 4.06 12.68 -19.96
CA SER A 90 4.77 13.96 -20.13
C SER A 90 6.25 13.90 -19.72
N LEU A 91 6.63 12.93 -18.88
CA LEU A 91 8.01 12.62 -18.52
C LEU A 91 8.67 11.65 -19.52
N ASN A 92 7.89 11.03 -20.42
CA ASN A 92 8.38 10.10 -21.45
C ASN A 92 8.51 10.65 -22.90
N PRO A 93 8.74 11.95 -23.19
CA PRO A 93 8.88 12.43 -24.57
C PRO A 93 10.22 12.05 -25.23
N GLN A 94 11.06 11.22 -24.60
CA GLN A 94 12.40 10.86 -25.09
C GLN A 94 12.56 9.43 -25.62
N GLN A 95 11.59 8.52 -25.47
CA GLN A 95 11.78 7.13 -25.94
C GLN A 95 11.38 6.85 -27.39
N ASP A 96 10.44 7.60 -27.98
CA ASP A 96 9.92 7.27 -29.32
C ASP A 96 10.52 8.09 -30.47
N SER A 97 11.55 8.91 -30.21
CA SER A 97 12.24 9.69 -31.24
C SER A 97 13.77 9.59 -31.15
N ALA A 98 14.29 8.37 -31.20
CA ALA A 98 15.69 8.16 -31.58
C ALA A 98 15.82 6.91 -32.48
N PRO A 99 15.79 7.06 -33.81
CA PRO A 99 16.29 6.01 -34.68
C PRO A 99 17.82 6.04 -34.59
N ASN A 100 18.42 4.88 -34.29
CA ASN A 100 19.85 4.63 -34.47
C ASN A 100 20.80 5.58 -33.69
N SER A 101 20.95 5.35 -32.39
CA SER A 101 22.25 5.60 -31.77
C SER A 101 22.80 4.28 -31.27
N LYS A 102 23.97 3.93 -31.80
CA LYS A 102 24.78 2.80 -31.37
C LYS A 102 24.84 2.81 -29.84
N LEU A 103 24.44 1.71 -29.22
CA LEU A 103 24.76 1.40 -27.83
C LEU A 103 26.28 1.44 -27.68
N ASN A 104 26.80 2.58 -27.25
CA ASN A 104 28.11 2.69 -26.66
C ASN A 104 27.99 2.12 -25.23
N PRO A 105 28.77 1.09 -24.87
CA PRO A 105 28.80 0.60 -23.50
C PRO A 105 29.73 1.52 -22.69
N LYS A 106 29.18 2.58 -22.10
CA LYS A 106 29.80 3.53 -21.14
C LYS A 106 28.84 4.73 -21.11
N GLU A 107 28.17 5.10 -20.03
CA GLU A 107 28.57 5.12 -18.63
C GLU A 107 27.48 4.46 -17.77
N ILE A 108 27.87 3.53 -16.90
CA ILE A 108 27.03 3.21 -15.75
C ILE A 108 27.08 4.46 -14.89
N ASP A 109 25.97 5.20 -14.83
CA ASP A 109 25.83 6.31 -13.90
C ASP A 109 25.82 5.74 -12.47
N PHE A 110 27.03 5.60 -11.92
CA PHE A 110 27.26 5.08 -10.58
C PHE A 110 26.55 5.93 -9.52
N GLU A 111 26.29 7.20 -9.80
CA GLU A 111 25.59 8.11 -8.91
C GLU A 111 24.07 7.82 -8.91
N ALA A 112 23.49 7.56 -10.08
CA ALA A 112 22.11 7.06 -10.19
C ALA A 112 21.93 5.68 -9.53
N LEU A 113 22.91 4.77 -9.68
CA LEU A 113 22.86 3.45 -9.05
C LEU A 113 23.03 3.54 -7.51
N GLN A 114 23.90 4.43 -7.04
CA GLN A 114 24.11 4.68 -5.61
C GLN A 114 22.86 5.29 -4.95
N THR A 115 22.19 6.24 -5.61
CA THR A 115 20.94 6.82 -5.10
C THR A 115 19.80 5.80 -5.05
N GLN A 116 19.71 4.89 -6.04
CA GLN A 116 18.76 3.78 -6.02
C GLN A 116 19.04 2.76 -4.90
N CYS A 117 20.32 2.41 -4.66
CA CYS A 117 20.66 1.54 -3.53
C CYS A 117 20.34 2.19 -2.18
N GLN A 118 20.58 3.50 -2.04
CA GLN A 118 20.24 4.24 -0.81
C GLN A 118 18.73 4.35 -0.58
N SER A 119 17.93 4.55 -1.63
CA SER A 119 16.46 4.59 -1.50
C SER A 119 15.91 3.22 -1.10
N LEU A 120 16.40 2.15 -1.72
CA LEU A 120 16.02 0.78 -1.41
C LEU A 120 16.38 0.39 0.04
N LYS A 121 17.54 0.83 0.55
CA LYS A 121 17.94 0.65 1.96
C LYS A 121 17.03 1.39 2.94
N LYS A 122 16.58 2.61 2.61
CA LYS A 122 15.61 3.36 3.43
C LYS A 122 14.26 2.65 3.48
N ILE A 123 13.80 2.11 2.34
CA ILE A 123 12.55 1.35 2.25
C ILE A 123 12.64 0.06 3.08
N LEU A 124 13.76 -0.67 2.97
CA LEU A 124 14.00 -1.89 3.75
C LEU A 124 14.02 -1.64 5.26
N LYS A 125 14.73 -0.60 5.72
CA LYS A 125 14.72 -0.21 7.14
C LYS A 125 13.33 0.15 7.64
N SER A 126 12.58 0.92 6.85
CA SER A 126 11.20 1.31 7.21
C SER A 126 10.29 0.08 7.33
N ALA A 127 10.47 -0.91 6.44
CA ALA A 127 9.72 -2.16 6.49
C ALA A 127 10.14 -3.04 7.68
N GLU A 128 11.43 -3.08 8.03
CA GLU A 128 11.92 -3.81 9.20
C GLU A 128 11.45 -3.18 10.52
N GLU A 129 11.45 -1.84 10.62
CA GLU A 129 10.91 -1.12 11.78
C GLU A 129 9.41 -1.38 11.99
N LEU A 130 8.63 -1.43 10.91
CA LEU A 130 7.21 -1.79 10.98
C LEU A 130 7.01 -3.22 11.50
N LEU A 131 7.87 -4.15 11.10
CA LEU A 131 7.80 -5.54 11.55
C LEU A 131 8.29 -5.69 13.01
N GLN A 132 9.28 -4.94 13.45
CA GLN A 132 9.83 -5.00 14.82
C GLN A 132 8.89 -4.43 15.89
N ASN A 133 8.04 -3.46 15.53
CA ASN A 133 7.09 -2.83 16.46
C ASN A 133 5.96 -3.78 16.89
N ASP A 134 5.68 -4.81 16.10
CA ASP A 134 4.67 -5.81 16.41
C ASP A 134 5.34 -7.07 16.97
N SER A 135 5.04 -7.39 18.24
CA SER A 135 5.52 -8.62 18.87
C SER A 135 5.02 -9.84 18.09
N PHE A 136 5.90 -10.51 17.34
CA PHE A 136 5.60 -11.74 16.62
C PHE A 136 5.39 -12.91 17.59
N VAL A 137 4.22 -12.96 18.21
CA VAL A 137 3.79 -14.12 18.98
C VAL A 137 2.94 -15.00 18.08
N ARG A 138 3.37 -16.25 17.90
CA ARG A 138 2.56 -17.25 17.17
C ARG A 138 1.16 -17.30 17.80
N PRO A 139 0.08 -17.17 17.01
CA PRO A 139 -1.27 -17.30 17.53
C PRO A 139 -1.41 -18.64 18.25
N LYS A 140 -1.72 -18.62 19.54
CA LYS A 140 -2.07 -19.83 20.29
C LYS A 140 -3.59 -19.95 20.32
N ALA A 141 -4.10 -21.17 20.19
CA ALA A 141 -5.50 -21.45 20.47
C ALA A 141 -5.86 -20.87 21.85
N LEU A 142 -6.90 -20.04 21.93
CA LEU A 142 -7.41 -19.55 23.19
C LEU A 142 -7.99 -20.75 23.96
N GLU A 143 -7.21 -21.38 24.84
CA GLU A 143 -7.64 -22.48 25.72
C GLU A 143 -8.78 -22.10 26.69
N LYS A 144 -9.18 -20.83 26.73
CA LYS A 144 -10.21 -20.32 27.65
C LYS A 144 -11.14 -19.33 26.96
N LEU A 145 -11.96 -19.81 26.02
CA LEU A 145 -13.21 -19.12 25.67
C LEU A 145 -14.43 -20.04 25.83
N GLU A 146 -14.35 -21.01 26.75
CA GLU A 146 -15.46 -21.91 27.07
C GLU A 146 -15.70 -22.02 28.58
N VAL A 147 -15.58 -20.92 29.32
CA VAL A 147 -16.07 -20.87 30.69
C VAL A 147 -16.76 -19.54 30.94
N SER A 148 -18.05 -19.46 30.55
CA SER A 148 -19.12 -18.78 31.33
C SER A 148 -20.37 -18.41 30.53
N TYR A 149 -20.59 -18.92 29.31
CA TYR A 149 -21.85 -18.65 28.61
C TYR A 149 -23.10 -19.14 29.37
N GLN A 150 -22.94 -20.14 30.25
CA GLN A 150 -24.05 -20.68 31.04
C GLN A 150 -24.35 -19.97 32.36
N LYS A 151 -23.49 -19.05 32.86
CA LYS A 151 -23.64 -18.52 34.23
C LYS A 151 -23.69 -17.00 34.39
N HIS A 152 -23.23 -16.22 33.41
CA HIS A 152 -23.27 -14.75 33.51
C HIS A 152 -23.64 -14.13 32.17
N GLN A 153 -24.92 -13.83 31.98
CA GLN A 153 -25.47 -13.10 30.82
C GLN A 153 -24.97 -11.63 30.68
N ARG A 154 -23.87 -11.23 31.34
CA ARG A 154 -23.53 -9.81 31.53
C ARG A 154 -22.06 -9.40 31.42
N LEU A 155 -21.21 -10.19 30.79
CA LEU A 155 -19.86 -9.75 30.46
C LEU A 155 -19.56 -9.96 28.98
N LEU A 156 -20.21 -9.17 28.14
CA LEU A 156 -19.67 -8.84 26.83
C LEU A 156 -19.11 -7.43 26.94
N ALA A 157 -17.80 -7.34 27.17
CA ALA A 157 -17.04 -6.33 26.43
C ALA A 157 -17.39 -6.57 24.95
N ASN A 158 -17.77 -5.51 24.22
CA ASN A 158 -18.16 -5.58 22.81
C ASN A 158 -17.33 -6.65 22.09
N PRO A 159 -17.91 -7.82 21.73
CA PRO A 159 -17.17 -8.82 21.00
C PRO A 159 -16.70 -8.15 19.71
N ALA A 160 -15.39 -8.22 19.45
CA ALA A 160 -14.83 -7.66 18.23
C ALA A 160 -15.66 -8.15 17.04
N LYS A 161 -16.08 -7.23 16.17
CA LYS A 161 -17.08 -7.50 15.12
C LYS A 161 -16.71 -8.67 14.20
N ASN A 162 -15.45 -9.08 14.16
CA ASN A 162 -14.96 -10.20 13.38
C ASN A 162 -13.91 -10.99 14.20
N TYR A 163 -14.18 -12.27 14.45
CA TYR A 163 -13.18 -13.21 14.95
C TYR A 163 -12.44 -13.80 13.74
N VAL A 164 -11.11 -13.73 13.74
CA VAL A 164 -10.27 -14.40 12.76
C VAL A 164 -10.14 -15.87 13.20
N LEU A 165 -10.45 -16.81 12.30
CA LEU A 165 -10.28 -18.24 12.56
C LEU A 165 -8.80 -18.54 12.87
N LEU A 166 -8.52 -19.41 13.85
CA LEU A 166 -7.15 -19.76 14.23
C LEU A 166 -6.34 -20.25 13.02
N GLU A 167 -6.94 -21.08 12.17
CA GLU A 167 -6.32 -21.57 10.93
C GLU A 167 -5.91 -20.42 9.99
N SER A 168 -6.79 -19.42 9.82
CA SER A 168 -6.46 -18.24 9.03
C SER A 168 -5.37 -17.37 9.66
N ALA A 169 -5.31 -17.29 10.99
CA ALA A 169 -4.27 -16.58 11.71
C ALA A 169 -2.91 -17.30 11.64
N GLU A 170 -2.90 -18.64 11.68
CA GLU A 170 -1.69 -19.46 11.50
C GLU A 170 -1.13 -19.32 10.08
N MET A 171 -2.00 -19.37 9.06
CA MET A 171 -1.59 -19.15 7.66
C MET A 171 -0.98 -17.76 7.46
N LEU A 172 -1.58 -16.71 8.05
CA LEU A 172 -1.06 -15.35 7.98
C LEU A 172 0.29 -15.23 8.70
N PHE A 173 0.45 -15.89 9.85
CA PHE A 173 1.70 -15.92 10.59
C PHE A 173 2.83 -16.60 9.79
N ASP A 174 2.55 -17.73 9.14
CA ASP A 174 3.52 -18.44 8.31
C ASP A 174 3.93 -17.61 7.09
N LEU A 175 2.97 -16.94 6.42
CA LEU A 175 3.24 -16.02 5.33
C LEU A 175 4.14 -14.86 5.78
N LEU A 176 3.84 -14.29 6.94
CA LEU A 176 4.58 -13.16 7.47
C LEU A 176 6.02 -13.57 7.85
N THR A 177 6.19 -14.77 8.41
CA THR A 177 7.51 -15.36 8.66
C THR A 177 8.32 -15.53 7.37
N GLN A 178 7.68 -15.98 6.28
CA GLN A 178 8.32 -16.05 4.96
C GLN A 178 8.73 -14.67 4.44
N ILE A 179 7.85 -13.66 4.54
CA ILE A 179 8.14 -12.29 4.11
C ILE A 179 9.33 -11.73 4.90
N HIS A 180 9.35 -11.90 6.21
CA HIS A 180 10.45 -11.47 7.06
C HIS A 180 11.77 -12.12 6.65
N SER A 181 11.78 -13.42 6.35
CA SER A 181 12.98 -14.12 5.86
C SER A 181 13.47 -13.58 4.51
N LYS A 182 12.56 -13.27 3.58
CA LYS A 182 12.89 -12.68 2.27
C LYS A 182 13.44 -11.27 2.40
N LEU A 183 12.89 -10.47 3.32
CA LEU A 183 13.34 -9.11 3.58
C LEU A 183 14.78 -9.09 4.09
N LYS A 184 15.14 -10.03 4.95
CA LYS A 184 16.51 -10.24 5.42
C LYS A 184 17.49 -10.64 4.31
N ILE A 185 17.05 -11.48 3.37
CA ILE A 185 17.85 -11.84 2.18
C ILE A 185 18.08 -10.60 1.31
N LEU A 186 17.03 -9.81 1.09
CA LEU A 186 17.10 -8.60 0.27
C LEU A 186 18.01 -7.54 0.90
N ASP A 187 18.02 -7.41 2.23
CA ASP A 187 18.96 -6.53 2.94
C ASP A 187 20.43 -6.97 2.80
N LEU A 188 20.69 -8.28 2.85
CA LEU A 188 22.02 -8.84 2.57
C LEU A 188 22.46 -8.59 1.12
N GLU A 189 21.57 -8.80 0.14
CA GLU A 189 21.84 -8.53 -1.27
C GLU A 189 22.07 -7.04 -1.55
N SER A 190 21.29 -6.18 -0.90
CA SER A 190 21.45 -4.72 -0.99
C SER A 190 22.81 -4.28 -0.42
N SER A 191 23.21 -4.85 0.71
CA SER A 191 24.54 -4.62 1.30
C SER A 191 25.67 -5.12 0.39
N LYS A 192 25.47 -6.26 -0.29
CA LYS A 192 26.42 -6.79 -1.27
C LYS A 192 26.54 -5.86 -2.48
N LEU A 193 25.43 -5.38 -3.02
CA LEU A 193 25.41 -4.42 -4.12
C LEU A 193 26.10 -3.10 -3.73
N GLU A 194 25.82 -2.57 -2.55
CA GLU A 194 26.47 -1.35 -2.03
C GLU A 194 27.99 -1.52 -1.93
N SER A 195 28.46 -2.67 -1.42
CA SER A 195 29.90 -2.99 -1.38
C SER A 195 30.51 -3.09 -2.78
N GLN A 196 29.77 -3.64 -3.75
CA GLN A 196 30.19 -3.76 -5.15
C GLN A 196 30.13 -2.45 -5.92
N ILE A 197 29.32 -1.48 -5.49
CA ILE A 197 29.26 -0.12 -6.06
C ILE A 197 30.38 0.75 -5.48
N HIS A 198 30.72 0.55 -4.21
CA HIS A 198 31.80 1.30 -3.55
C HIS A 198 33.21 0.82 -3.92
N ASN A 199 33.40 -0.48 -4.17
CA ASN A 199 34.68 -1.06 -4.58
C ASN A 199 35.26 -0.51 -5.92
N PRO A 200 34.47 -0.32 -7.00
CA PRO A 200 34.95 0.28 -8.24
C PRO A 200 35.23 1.79 -8.12
N GLN A 201 34.54 2.54 -7.24
CA GLN A 201 34.88 3.95 -6.96
C GLN A 201 36.29 4.11 -6.36
N ASN A 202 36.69 3.22 -5.44
CA ASN A 202 38.03 3.24 -4.84
C ASN A 202 39.15 2.82 -5.80
N ASN A 203 38.84 2.00 -6.81
CA ASN A 203 39.80 1.59 -7.83
C ASN A 203 39.91 2.57 -9.01
N LEU A 204 38.91 3.44 -9.24
CA LEU A 204 39.00 4.54 -10.20
C LEU A 204 39.73 5.78 -9.63
N THR A 205 39.66 6.03 -8.32
CA THR A 205 40.30 7.21 -7.70
C THR A 205 41.81 7.08 -7.51
N LYS A 206 42.35 5.86 -7.41
CA LYS A 206 43.81 5.62 -7.34
C LYS A 206 44.59 6.00 -8.62
N PRO A 207 44.16 5.59 -9.83
CA PRO A 207 44.86 5.97 -11.05
C PRO A 207 44.67 7.46 -11.40
N GLN A 208 43.56 8.09 -11.02
CA GLN A 208 43.31 9.52 -11.26
C GLN A 208 44.27 10.41 -10.44
N LYS A 209 44.46 10.12 -9.15
CA LYS A 209 45.40 10.87 -8.30
C LYS A 209 46.86 10.76 -8.74
N MET A 210 47.27 9.59 -9.28
CA MET A 210 48.61 9.45 -9.84
C MET A 210 48.79 10.21 -11.15
N LEU A 211 47.72 10.39 -11.95
CA LEU A 211 47.78 11.17 -13.19
C LEU A 211 47.87 12.67 -12.90
N ASP A 212 47.10 13.15 -11.92
CA ASP A 212 47.14 14.55 -11.47
C ASP A 212 48.51 14.90 -10.86
N GLU A 213 49.11 14.00 -10.04
CA GLU A 213 50.47 14.20 -9.51
C GLU A 213 51.55 14.20 -10.59
N ILE A 214 51.39 13.43 -11.68
CA ILE A 214 52.33 13.43 -12.81
C ILE A 214 52.19 14.70 -13.63
N GLN A 215 50.96 15.19 -13.87
CA GLN A 215 50.72 16.45 -14.57
C GLN A 215 51.24 17.67 -13.80
N ASP A 216 51.09 17.68 -12.48
CA ASP A 216 51.62 18.76 -11.63
C ASP A 216 53.16 18.78 -11.63
N LEU A 217 53.80 17.59 -11.67
CA LEU A 217 55.27 17.48 -11.79
C LEU A 217 55.77 17.90 -13.18
N GLU A 218 55.00 17.63 -14.23
CA GLU A 218 55.34 18.01 -15.62
C GLU A 218 55.21 19.53 -15.81
N PHE A 219 54.19 20.15 -15.22
CA PHE A 219 54.00 21.62 -15.20
C PHE A 219 55.09 22.35 -14.40
N LEU A 220 55.51 21.79 -13.25
CA LEU A 220 56.63 22.36 -12.48
C LEU A 220 57.95 22.31 -13.26
N LYS A 221 58.17 21.25 -14.03
CA LYS A 221 59.38 21.07 -14.84
C LYS A 221 59.40 22.03 -16.03
N GLU A 222 58.26 22.22 -16.69
CA GLU A 222 58.12 23.17 -17.79
C GLU A 222 58.29 24.63 -17.32
N SER A 223 57.84 24.94 -16.10
CA SER A 223 58.04 26.25 -15.46
C SER A 223 59.51 26.53 -15.12
N GLN A 224 60.25 25.53 -14.63
CA GLN A 224 61.70 25.65 -14.39
C GLN A 224 62.52 25.80 -15.68
N ASP A 225 62.10 25.15 -16.77
CA ASP A 225 62.75 25.28 -18.08
C ASP A 225 62.49 26.64 -18.74
N LEU A 226 61.36 27.29 -18.43
CA LEU A 226 61.02 28.64 -18.90
C LEU A 226 61.82 29.73 -18.16
N ASP A 227 61.92 29.66 -16.83
CA ASP A 227 62.73 30.60 -16.04
C ASP A 227 64.23 30.52 -16.42
N SER A 228 64.71 29.31 -16.75
CA SER A 228 66.08 29.10 -17.22
C SER A 228 66.32 29.70 -18.62
N LYS A 229 65.28 29.83 -19.45
CA LYS A 229 65.36 30.43 -20.79
C LYS A 229 65.21 31.95 -20.76
N GLU A 230 64.38 32.49 -19.88
CA GLU A 230 64.24 33.95 -19.71
C GLU A 230 65.52 34.57 -19.13
N SER A 231 66.17 33.90 -18.16
CA SER A 231 67.46 34.34 -17.62
C SER A 231 68.60 34.37 -18.68
N LEU A 232 68.53 33.51 -19.70
CA LEU A 232 69.47 33.51 -20.82
C LEU A 232 69.14 34.57 -21.89
N GLN A 233 67.91 35.08 -21.95
CA GLN A 233 67.51 36.13 -22.89
C GLN A 233 67.77 37.54 -22.32
N GLU A 234 67.63 37.73 -21.02
CA GLU A 234 67.83 39.04 -20.38
C GLU A 234 69.32 39.45 -20.26
N SER A 235 70.24 38.50 -20.37
CA SER A 235 71.69 38.75 -20.43
C SER A 235 72.20 39.16 -21.83
N LEU A 236 71.35 39.19 -22.86
CA LEU A 236 71.70 39.53 -24.24
C LEU A 236 71.18 40.89 -24.75
N ALA A 237 70.45 41.66 -23.93
CA ALA A 237 69.70 42.84 -24.38
C ALA A 237 70.15 44.20 -23.83
N GLU A 238 71.36 44.34 -23.26
CA GLU A 238 71.93 45.66 -22.93
C GLU A 238 73.24 45.94 -23.70
N ASN A 239 73.12 46.61 -24.85
CA ASN A 239 74.00 47.71 -25.28
C ASN A 239 73.58 48.30 -26.65
N PRO A 240 73.34 49.64 -26.78
CA PRO A 240 73.15 50.29 -28.06
C PRO A 240 74.36 51.12 -28.55
N LYS A 241 74.70 50.87 -29.82
CA LYS A 241 75.31 51.67 -30.92
C LYS A 241 75.94 53.06 -30.69
N ASP A 242 77.11 53.22 -31.32
CA ASP A 242 77.60 54.36 -32.14
C ASP A 242 78.75 53.81 -33.04
N SER A 243 79.13 54.24 -34.25
CA SER A 243 78.73 55.27 -35.21
C SER A 243 79.43 54.96 -36.56
N TYR A 244 78.91 55.51 -37.66
CA TYR A 244 79.31 55.33 -39.06
C TYR A 244 80.70 55.89 -39.42
N ALA A 245 81.39 55.27 -40.39
CA ALA A 245 82.21 55.95 -41.40
C ALA A 245 82.46 55.08 -42.65
N ILE A 246 82.16 55.62 -43.84
CA ILE A 246 82.50 55.09 -45.18
C ILE A 246 83.78 55.81 -45.66
N PRO A 247 84.63 55.19 -46.51
CA PRO A 247 84.91 55.89 -47.78
C PRO A 247 85.04 54.97 -49.03
N GLN A 248 84.35 55.44 -50.07
CA GLN A 248 84.69 55.55 -51.51
C GLN A 248 85.69 54.58 -52.19
N SER A 249 85.25 54.07 -53.35
CA SER A 249 86.07 53.48 -54.43
C SER A 249 87.08 54.45 -55.04
N PRO A 250 88.10 53.91 -55.72
CA PRO A 250 88.59 54.51 -56.95
C PRO A 250 88.57 53.53 -58.12
N ASN A 251 88.09 54.02 -59.25
CA ASN A 251 88.28 53.44 -60.58
C ASN A 251 89.40 54.26 -61.23
N GLN A 252 90.48 53.63 -61.73
CA GLN A 252 91.09 53.87 -63.06
C GLN A 252 92.54 53.34 -63.20
N ALA A 253 92.70 52.54 -64.25
CA ALA A 253 93.78 52.50 -65.23
C ALA A 253 95.24 52.22 -64.80
N SER A 254 95.71 51.01 -65.13
CA SER A 254 96.66 50.75 -66.23
C SER A 254 96.67 49.26 -66.57
#